data_AF-A0A7K0QQU1-F1
#
_entry.id   AF-A0A7K0QQU1-F1
#
_cell.length_a   1.000
_cell.length_b   1.000
_cell.length_c   1.000
_cell.angle_alpha   90.00
_cell.angle_beta   90.00
_cell.angle_gamma   90.00
#
_symmetry.space_group_name_H-M   'P 1'
#
loop_
_entity.id
_entity.type
_entity.pdbx_description
1 polymer ?
#
loop_
_entity_poly.entity_id
_entity_poly.type
_entity_poly.pdbx_seq_one_letter_code
_entity_poly.pdbx_strand_id
1 'polypeptide(L)'
;MPRNWRTWLAIGRCEQPGPGRWGIHWRNPGPTYGGGLGIYQGTWNGFKPRGYPSSPGRATWRQQMVVANRILRAVGITAWGCHTAV
;
A
#
# COMPACT_ATOMS: atom_id res chain seq x y z
N MET A 1 11.23 -9.10 -6.26
CA MET A 1 10.46 -7.87 -5.96
C MET A 1 9.03 -8.07 -6.45
N PRO A 2 8.00 -7.53 -5.77
CA PRO A 2 6.62 -7.60 -6.27
C PRO A 2 6.46 -6.93 -7.65
N ARG A 3 5.43 -7.32 -8.41
CA ARG A 3 5.05 -6.62 -9.66
C ARG A 3 4.78 -5.14 -9.37
N ASN A 4 5.07 -4.26 -10.33
CA ASN A 4 4.89 -2.80 -10.23
C ASN A 4 5.60 -2.14 -9.02
N TRP A 5 6.67 -2.74 -8.49
CA TRP A 5 7.33 -2.21 -7.29
C TRP A 5 7.77 -0.74 -7.42
N ARG A 6 8.21 -0.28 -8.60
CA ARG A 6 8.62 1.11 -8.83
C ARG A 6 7.44 2.08 -8.67
N THR A 7 6.29 1.75 -9.26
CA THR A 7 5.01 2.45 -9.06
C THR A 7 4.69 2.57 -7.58
N TRP A 8 4.78 1.46 -6.82
CA TRP A 8 4.49 1.48 -5.39
C TRP A 8 5.49 2.28 -4.56
N LEU A 9 6.75 2.39 -4.99
CA LEU A 9 7.70 3.29 -4.34
C LEU A 9 7.37 4.76 -4.58
N ALA A 10 6.96 5.12 -5.80
CA ALA A 10 6.57 6.48 -6.12
C ALA A 10 5.28 6.89 -5.39
N ILE A 11 4.24 6.04 -5.45
CA ILE A 11 3.01 6.24 -4.65
C ILE A 11 3.33 6.35 -3.17
N GLY A 12 4.08 5.40 -2.60
CA GLY A 12 4.30 5.38 -1.16
C GLY A 12 5.08 6.59 -0.64
N ARG A 13 6.01 7.14 -1.44
CA ARG A 13 6.73 8.37 -1.05
C ARG A 13 5.83 9.60 -1.03
N CYS A 14 4.82 9.63 -1.90
CA CYS A 14 3.86 10.72 -1.93
C CYS A 14 2.78 10.55 -0.86
N GLU A 15 2.19 9.35 -0.74
CA GLU A 15 1.10 9.07 0.20
C GLU A 15 1.57 9.06 1.65
N GLN A 16 2.74 8.48 1.90
CA GLN A 16 3.22 8.14 3.25
C GLN A 16 4.73 8.34 3.37
N PRO A 17 5.27 9.56 3.15
CA PRO A 17 6.68 9.83 3.37
C PRO A 17 7.08 9.53 4.82
N GLY A 18 8.28 9.00 5.04
CA GLY A 18 8.77 8.78 6.40
C GLY A 18 10.03 7.91 6.52
N PRO A 19 10.43 7.53 7.75
CA PRO A 19 11.75 6.97 8.04
C PRO A 19 11.95 5.50 7.60
N GLY A 20 11.00 4.90 6.90
CA GLY A 20 11.10 3.52 6.47
C GLY A 20 11.82 3.34 5.12
N ARG A 21 11.85 2.10 4.65
CA ARG A 21 12.56 1.71 3.42
C ARG A 21 12.13 2.59 2.24
N TRP A 22 13.11 3.16 1.54
CA TRP A 22 12.93 4.10 0.42
C TRP A 22 12.24 5.43 0.77
N GLY A 23 12.24 5.83 2.04
CA GLY A 23 11.62 7.07 2.48
C GLY A 23 10.11 6.96 2.68
N ILE A 24 9.61 5.76 3.02
CA ILE A 24 8.17 5.45 3.10
C ILE A 24 7.85 4.89 4.48
N HIS A 25 6.80 5.40 5.12
CA HIS A 25 6.32 4.96 6.43
C HIS A 25 5.48 3.67 6.35
N TRP A 26 6.13 2.55 6.04
CA TRP A 26 5.47 1.24 5.85
C TRP A 26 4.66 0.73 7.05
N ARG A 27 5.01 1.14 8.27
CA ARG A 27 4.40 0.66 9.53
C ARG A 27 3.33 1.61 10.09
N ASN A 28 2.82 2.55 9.30
CA ASN A 28 1.76 3.44 9.75
C ASN A 28 0.49 2.65 10.16
N PRO A 29 0.05 2.69 11.43
CA PRO A 29 -1.08 1.90 11.93
C PRO A 29 -2.45 2.56 11.69
N GLY A 30 -2.52 3.71 10.99
CA GLY A 30 -3.67 4.61 10.94
C GLY A 30 -5.08 3.95 10.94
N PRO A 31 -6.05 4.56 11.65
CA PRO A 31 -7.33 3.91 11.97
C PRO A 31 -8.20 3.64 10.73
N THR A 32 -8.12 4.50 9.72
CA THR A 32 -8.91 4.40 8.48
C THR A 32 -8.05 3.97 7.29
N TYR A 33 -6.84 4.53 7.18
CA TYR A 33 -5.86 4.23 6.14
C TYR A 33 -4.55 3.86 6.83
N GLY A 34 -3.85 2.86 6.30
CA GLY A 34 -2.62 2.38 6.91
C GLY A 34 -1.59 1.87 5.92
N GLY A 35 -0.42 1.55 6.45
CA GLY A 35 0.74 1.09 5.69
C GLY A 35 1.37 2.20 4.85
N GLY A 36 2.43 1.85 4.13
CA GLY A 36 3.21 2.78 3.32
C GLY A 36 2.56 3.18 1.99
N LEU A 37 1.39 2.62 1.67
CA LEU A 37 0.63 2.94 0.46
C LEU A 37 -0.74 3.57 0.79
N GLY A 38 -0.97 3.97 2.04
CA GLY A 38 -2.22 4.61 2.45
C GLY A 38 -3.48 3.80 2.12
N ILE A 39 -3.46 2.47 2.32
CA ILE A 39 -4.58 1.62 1.91
C ILE A 39 -5.70 1.70 2.96
N TYR A 40 -6.93 1.96 2.50
CA TYR A 40 -8.13 1.91 3.34
C TYR A 40 -8.32 0.52 3.96
N GLN A 41 -8.64 0.45 5.26
CA GLN A 41 -8.80 -0.83 5.98
C GLN A 41 -9.84 -1.76 5.36
N GLY A 42 -10.97 -1.23 4.88
CA GLY A 42 -12.00 -2.04 4.22
C GLY A 42 -11.51 -2.63 2.90
N THR A 43 -10.82 -1.84 2.08
CA THR A 43 -10.20 -2.30 0.83
C THR A 43 -9.12 -3.35 1.11
N TRP A 44 -8.29 -3.14 2.15
CA TRP A 44 -7.30 -4.13 2.58
C TRP A 44 -7.96 -5.47 2.89
N ASN A 45 -9.03 -5.47 3.69
CA ASN A 45 -9.74 -6.68 4.07
C ASN A 45 -10.39 -7.41 2.89
N GLY A 46 -10.90 -6.68 1.89
CA GLY A 46 -11.47 -7.27 0.68
C GLY A 46 -10.42 -7.89 -0.26
N PHE A 47 -9.21 -7.31 -0.33
CA PHE A 47 -8.20 -7.70 -1.32
C PHE A 47 -7.02 -8.51 -0.76
N LYS A 48 -6.79 -8.53 0.56
CA LYS A 48 -5.65 -9.25 1.13
C LYS A 48 -5.77 -10.77 0.94
N PRO A 49 -4.68 -11.48 0.61
CA PRO A 49 -4.65 -12.93 0.68
C PRO A 49 -4.96 -13.45 2.10
N ARG A 50 -5.55 -14.64 2.21
CA ARG A 50 -5.72 -15.32 3.50
C ARG A 50 -4.36 -15.48 4.20
N GLY A 51 -4.33 -15.27 5.51
CA GLY A 51 -3.10 -15.29 6.31
C GLY A 51 -2.29 -13.99 6.32
N TYR A 52 -2.65 -12.99 5.51
CA TYR A 52 -2.04 -11.66 5.62
C TYR A 52 -2.58 -10.94 6.86
N PRO A 53 -1.79 -10.03 7.48
CA PRO A 53 -2.18 -9.30 8.67
C PRO A 53 -3.53 -8.58 8.55
N SER A 54 -4.16 -8.29 9.69
CA SER A 54 -5.48 -7.64 9.74
C SER A 54 -5.48 -6.20 9.24
N SER A 55 -4.33 -5.54 9.14
CA SER A 55 -4.22 -4.18 8.62
C SER A 55 -2.95 -3.99 7.78
N PRO A 56 -2.92 -2.99 6.87
CA PRO A 56 -1.76 -2.75 6.02
C PRO A 56 -0.50 -2.39 6.81
N GLY A 57 -0.62 -1.58 7.87
CA GLY A 57 0.51 -1.15 8.71
C GLY A 57 1.20 -2.29 9.48
N ARG A 58 0.50 -3.41 9.69
CA ARG A 58 1.07 -4.64 10.28
C ARG A 58 1.71 -5.54 9.23
N ALA A 59 1.40 -5.33 7.95
CA ALA A 59 1.95 -6.09 6.86
C ALA A 59 3.33 -5.57 6.45
N THR A 60 4.19 -6.49 6.00
CA THR A 60 5.46 -6.11 5.39
C THR A 60 5.23 -5.30 4.12
N TRP A 61 6.20 -4.47 3.73
CA TRP A 61 6.14 -3.70 2.49
C TRP A 61 5.88 -4.59 1.25
N ARG A 62 6.42 -5.82 1.22
CA ARG A 62 6.18 -6.80 0.14
C ARG A 62 4.71 -7.20 0.09
N GLN A 63 4.14 -7.55 1.25
CA GLN A 63 2.73 -7.92 1.36
C GLN A 63 1.83 -6.75 0.94
N GLN A 64 2.15 -5.53 1.36
CA GLN A 64 1.41 -4.33 0.97
C GLN A 64 1.40 -4.14 -0.55
N MET A 65 2.55 -4.27 -1.22
CA MET A 65 2.63 -4.21 -2.68
C MET A 65 1.87 -5.35 -3.39
N VAL A 66 1.84 -6.55 -2.81
CA VAL A 66 1.03 -7.67 -3.35
C VAL A 66 -0.46 -7.33 -3.31
N VAL A 67 -0.96 -6.78 -2.20
CA VAL A 67 -2.35 -6.34 -2.09
C VAL A 67 -2.63 -5.17 -3.03
N ALA A 68 -1.72 -4.20 -3.11
CA ALA A 68 -1.83 -3.08 -4.04
C ALA A 68 -1.92 -3.52 -5.51
N ASN A 69 -1.16 -4.55 -5.92
CA ASN A 69 -1.31 -5.13 -7.27
C ASN A 69 -2.68 -5.76 -7.52
N ARG A 70 -3.31 -6.35 -6.49
CA ARG A 70 -4.67 -6.89 -6.61
C ARG A 70 -5.70 -5.78 -6.73
N ILE A 71 -5.55 -4.71 -5.94
CA ILE A 71 -6.39 -3.50 -6.02
C ILE A 71 -6.23 -2.86 -7.40
N LEU A 72 -5.01 -2.61 -7.85
CA LEU A 72 -4.71 -2.02 -9.18
C LEU A 72 -5.41 -2.77 -10.32
N ARG A 73 -5.40 -4.11 -10.28
CA ARG A 73 -6.06 -4.93 -11.30
C ARG A 73 -7.58 -4.80 -11.28
N ALA A 74 -8.19 -4.51 -10.14
CA ALA A 74 -9.63 -4.43 -9.98
C ALA A 74 -10.20 -3.02 -10.17
N VAL A 75 -9.49 -1.98 -9.71
CA VAL A 75 -10.00 -0.61 -9.67
C VAL A 75 -9.11 0.42 -10.37
N GLY A 76 -7.93 0.03 -10.84
CA GLY A 76 -6.97 0.94 -11.46
C GLY A 76 -6.15 1.75 -10.46
N ILE A 77 -5.25 2.60 -10.99
CA ILE A 77 -4.29 3.36 -10.18
C ILE A 77 -4.92 4.58 -9.49
N THR A 78 -6.08 5.04 -9.96
CA THR A 78 -6.81 6.20 -9.40
C THR A 78 -7.35 5.96 -7.98
N ALA A 79 -7.23 4.73 -7.46
CA ALA A 79 -7.52 4.42 -6.06
C ALA A 79 -6.54 5.07 -5.07
N TRP A 80 -5.43 5.63 -5.55
CA TRP A 80 -4.47 6.40 -4.76
C TRP A 80 -4.56 7.90 -5.11
N GLY A 81 -4.57 8.76 -4.10
CA GLY A 81 -4.59 10.22 -4.31
C GLY A 81 -3.37 10.69 -5.08
N CYS A 82 -2.22 10.07 -4.80
CA CYS A 82 -0.94 10.31 -5.46
C CYS A 82 -0.74 9.57 -6.79
N HIS A 83 -1.80 9.14 -7.47
CA HIS A 83 -1.70 8.41 -8.75
C HIS A 83 -0.96 9.17 -9.87
N THR A 84 -0.79 10.49 -9.77
CA THR A 84 0.01 11.30 -10.71
C THR A 84 1.52 11.19 -10.49
N ALA A 85 1.96 10.53 -9.42
CA ALA A 85 3.38 10.30 -9.13
C ALA A 85 4.00 9.14 -9.93
N VAL A 86 3.23 8.43 -10.76
CA VAL A 86 3.64 7.18 -11.42
C VAL A 86 3.62 7.24 -12.94
#